data_AF-A0A3A0AFR9-F1
#
_entry.id   AF-A0A3A0AFR9-F1
#
_cell.length_a   1.000
_cell.length_b   1.000
_cell.length_c   1.000
_cell.angle_alpha   90.00
_cell.angle_beta   90.00
_cell.angle_gamma   90.00
#
_symmetry.space_group_name_H-M   'P 1'
#
loop_
_entity.id
_entity.type
_entity.pdbx_description
1 polymer ?
#
loop_
_entity_poly.entity_id
_entity_poly.type
_entity_poly.pdbx_seq_one_letter_code
_entity_poly.pdbx_strand_id
1 'polypeptide(L)'
;MTCPVAHIDDPASVAALLAALTDLHGPAYGFALGRWDGAARWAGHAGRAVYRFVMAAEDAPLMGAAGARLRGWPDQGDWRSLPNGMVETASPWQAGLWPGDVVALEPGTQLEVQGRGVYFEVTTELGGYAAPQAALLRHLPDKPGGCASYAGAFRREALPPVRAPLSDGVEGVADRRGVNRVNEHTLDMRHDRLPPPSRHHHAPVAVGGGRSVAHSEIALVLPRRVYGLPEVAGETEGWVVLYTDPEHDPSATVEVALRPGSIVVTPAAGTGVAGHYFANAFAMLVAIPGFVAPARPIQDIAER
;
A
#
# COMPACT_ATOMS: atom_id res chain seq x y z
N MET A 1 -10.46 19.47 -2.42
CA MET A 1 -10.79 18.07 -2.03
C MET A 1 -10.26 17.82 -0.62
N THR A 2 -10.88 16.97 0.21
CA THR A 2 -10.34 16.63 1.55
C THR A 2 -9.37 15.47 1.45
N CYS A 3 -8.27 15.50 2.22
CA CYS A 3 -7.33 14.39 2.34
C CYS A 3 -7.53 13.74 3.72
N PRO A 4 -8.21 12.59 3.81
CA PRO A 4 -8.43 11.91 5.09
C PRO A 4 -7.13 11.53 5.78
N VAL A 5 -7.07 11.80 7.09
CA VAL A 5 -5.96 11.41 7.96
C VAL A 5 -6.53 10.74 9.20
N ALA A 6 -5.92 9.64 9.63
CA ALA A 6 -6.28 8.96 10.86
C ALA A 6 -5.03 8.41 11.57
N HIS A 7 -5.22 7.97 12.82
CA HIS A 7 -4.25 7.16 13.53
C HIS A 7 -4.92 5.86 14.00
N ILE A 8 -4.19 4.74 13.99
CA ILE A 8 -4.72 3.44 14.45
C ILE A 8 -5.27 3.43 15.88
N ASP A 9 -4.95 4.43 16.69
CA ASP A 9 -5.40 4.54 18.10
C ASP A 9 -6.55 5.55 18.28
N ASP A 10 -7.02 6.17 17.20
CA ASP A 10 -8.15 7.11 17.21
C ASP A 10 -9.31 6.54 16.38
N PRO A 11 -10.25 5.82 17.03
CA PRO A 11 -11.38 5.19 16.35
C PRO A 11 -12.27 6.17 15.58
N ALA A 12 -12.39 7.42 16.03
CA ALA A 12 -13.23 8.42 15.37
C ALA A 12 -12.60 8.87 14.05
N SER A 13 -11.30 9.17 14.06
CA SER A 13 -10.56 9.50 12.83
C SER A 13 -10.56 8.33 11.84
N VAL A 14 -10.40 7.09 12.33
CA VAL A 14 -10.44 5.88 11.50
C VAL A 14 -11.82 5.71 10.87
N ALA A 15 -12.90 5.84 11.63
CA ALA A 15 -14.25 5.73 11.10
C ALA A 15 -14.52 6.77 9.99
N ALA A 16 -14.09 8.02 10.18
CA ALA A 16 -14.20 9.07 9.17
C ALA A 16 -13.37 8.76 7.91
N LEU A 17 -12.15 8.25 8.07
CA LEU A 17 -11.28 7.85 6.97
C LEU A 17 -11.87 6.69 6.16
N LEU A 18 -12.38 5.65 6.84
CA LEU A 18 -12.99 4.50 6.18
C LEU A 18 -14.25 4.91 5.40
N ALA A 19 -15.09 5.79 5.98
CA ALA A 19 -16.24 6.35 5.29
C ALA A 19 -15.82 7.12 4.03
N ALA A 20 -14.80 7.97 4.12
CA ALA A 20 -14.30 8.73 2.96
C ALA A 20 -13.75 7.81 1.85
N LEU A 21 -13.08 6.71 2.20
CA LEU A 21 -12.62 5.72 1.22
C LEU A 21 -13.79 4.97 0.57
N THR A 22 -14.81 4.59 1.35
CA THR A 22 -16.04 3.98 0.82
C THR A 22 -16.79 4.93 -0.11
N ASP A 23 -16.90 6.20 0.24
CA ASP A 23 -17.53 7.21 -0.61
C ASP A 23 -16.75 7.44 -1.92
N LEU A 24 -15.41 7.44 -1.84
CA LEU A 24 -14.53 7.64 -2.99
C LEU A 24 -14.59 6.47 -3.99
N HIS A 25 -14.53 5.23 -3.49
CA HIS A 25 -14.38 4.03 -4.32
C HIS A 25 -15.69 3.29 -4.59
N GLY A 26 -16.72 3.57 -3.80
CA GLY A 26 -18.02 2.92 -3.91
C GLY A 26 -18.05 1.46 -3.41
N PRO A 27 -19.18 0.76 -3.63
CA PRO A 27 -19.47 -0.52 -2.98
C PRO A 27 -18.63 -1.71 -3.48
N ALA A 28 -17.91 -1.56 -4.60
CA ALA A 28 -16.99 -2.58 -5.10
C ALA A 28 -15.82 -2.83 -4.14
N TYR A 29 -15.52 -1.85 -3.27
CA TYR A 29 -14.46 -1.91 -2.28
C TYR A 29 -15.04 -1.93 -0.86
N GLY A 30 -14.34 -2.64 0.04
CA GLY A 30 -14.56 -2.60 1.47
C GLY A 30 -13.26 -2.19 2.15
N PHE A 31 -13.37 -1.38 3.20
CA PHE A 31 -12.23 -0.90 3.98
C PHE A 31 -12.48 -1.17 5.46
N ALA A 32 -11.45 -1.65 6.15
CA ALA A 32 -11.53 -1.85 7.59
C ALA A 32 -10.17 -1.63 8.26
N LEU A 33 -10.20 -1.32 9.55
CA LEU A 33 -9.04 -1.42 10.43
C LEU A 33 -9.29 -2.57 11.40
N GLY A 34 -8.59 -3.68 11.21
CA GLY A 34 -8.72 -4.87 12.04
C GLY A 34 -7.67 -4.93 13.14
N ARG A 35 -8.01 -5.59 14.24
CA ARG A 35 -7.09 -5.95 15.31
C ARG A 35 -7.24 -7.43 15.62
N TRP A 36 -6.15 -8.08 15.99
CA TRP A 36 -6.19 -9.44 16.54
C TRP A 36 -5.43 -9.49 17.84
N ASP A 37 -5.86 -10.39 18.72
CA ASP A 37 -5.22 -10.71 20.00
C ASP A 37 -5.45 -12.20 20.27
N GLY A 38 -4.37 -12.95 20.44
CA GLY A 38 -4.38 -14.42 20.52
C GLY A 38 -4.48 -15.09 19.14
N ALA A 39 -5.08 -16.28 19.11
CA ALA A 39 -5.22 -17.07 17.90
C ALA A 39 -6.40 -16.59 17.05
N ALA A 40 -6.14 -16.31 15.78
CA ALA A 40 -7.15 -15.93 14.80
C ALA A 40 -7.00 -16.73 13.50
N ARG A 41 -8.14 -17.03 12.89
CA ARG A 41 -8.22 -17.66 11.57
C ARG A 41 -8.57 -16.62 10.53
N TRP A 42 -7.72 -16.48 9.53
CA TRP A 42 -7.87 -15.54 8.43
C TRP A 42 -8.29 -16.32 7.19
N ALA A 43 -9.42 -15.96 6.59
CA ALA A 43 -9.99 -16.70 5.46
C ALA A 43 -10.43 -15.75 4.35
N GLY A 44 -10.34 -16.22 3.10
CA GLY A 44 -10.89 -15.51 1.95
C GLY A 44 -12.41 -15.51 1.94
N HIS A 45 -13.00 -14.52 1.27
CA HIS A 45 -14.45 -14.38 1.13
C HIS A 45 -14.89 -14.80 -0.27
N ALA A 46 -16.05 -15.44 -0.40
CA ALA A 46 -16.56 -15.86 -1.70
C ALA A 46 -16.66 -14.67 -2.67
N GLY A 47 -16.05 -14.81 -3.85
CA GLY A 47 -16.08 -13.79 -4.92
C GLY A 47 -15.23 -12.54 -4.68
N ARG A 48 -14.46 -12.46 -3.57
CA ARG A 48 -13.66 -11.27 -3.23
C ARG A 48 -12.23 -11.62 -2.86
N ALA A 49 -11.32 -10.71 -3.13
CA ALA A 49 -9.96 -10.72 -2.60
C ALA A 49 -9.91 -9.80 -1.37
N VAL A 50 -9.24 -10.25 -0.31
CA VAL A 50 -8.97 -9.45 0.88
C VAL A 50 -7.47 -9.26 1.03
N TYR A 51 -7.04 -8.01 1.16
CA TYR A 51 -5.65 -7.63 1.41
C TYR A 51 -5.55 -7.06 2.81
N ARG A 52 -4.68 -7.63 3.64
CA ARG A 52 -4.38 -7.15 4.99
C ARG A 52 -2.96 -6.62 5.02
N PHE A 53 -2.86 -5.31 5.21
CA PHE A 53 -1.63 -4.55 5.31
C PHE A 53 -1.28 -4.42 6.78
N VAL A 54 -0.27 -5.16 7.25
CA VAL A 54 0.10 -5.21 8.67
C VAL A 54 0.75 -3.88 9.06
N MET A 55 0.20 -3.19 10.05
CA MET A 55 0.71 -1.91 10.54
C MET A 55 1.43 -2.05 11.89
N ALA A 56 1.02 -3.02 12.70
CA ALA A 56 1.63 -3.37 13.96
C ALA A 56 1.52 -4.87 14.17
N ALA A 57 2.56 -5.52 14.69
CA ALA A 57 2.57 -6.94 14.99
C ALA A 57 3.55 -7.23 16.14
N GLU A 58 3.17 -8.13 17.04
CA GLU A 58 4.01 -8.62 18.13
C GLU A 58 3.72 -10.10 18.36
N ASP A 59 4.79 -10.89 18.45
CA ASP A 59 4.73 -12.36 18.60
C ASP A 59 3.74 -13.01 17.65
N ALA A 60 3.76 -12.57 16.38
CA ALA A 60 2.71 -12.84 15.41
C ALA A 60 3.11 -13.86 14.34
N PRO A 61 3.23 -15.17 14.66
CA PRO A 61 3.45 -16.18 13.64
C PRO A 61 2.19 -16.30 12.77
N LEU A 62 2.42 -16.33 11.45
CA LEU A 62 1.47 -16.67 10.41
C LEU A 62 1.81 -18.07 9.90
N MET A 63 0.79 -18.92 9.81
CA MET A 63 0.92 -20.30 9.38
C MET A 63 -0.01 -20.57 8.21
N GLY A 64 0.49 -21.33 7.24
CA GLY A 64 -0.25 -21.71 6.05
C GLY A 64 0.07 -23.12 5.57
N ALA A 65 -0.81 -23.64 4.71
CA ALA A 65 -0.65 -24.95 4.11
C ALA A 65 0.41 -24.98 3.00
N ALA A 66 0.84 -26.18 2.62
CA ALA A 66 1.65 -26.39 1.43
C ALA A 66 0.93 -25.90 0.15
N GLY A 67 1.70 -25.61 -0.90
CA GLY A 67 1.22 -25.03 -2.16
C GLY A 67 0.99 -23.52 -2.12
N ALA A 68 1.27 -22.85 -0.99
CA ALA A 68 1.19 -21.41 -0.89
C ALA A 68 2.25 -20.73 -1.77
N ARG A 69 1.85 -19.63 -2.41
CA ARG A 69 2.76 -18.77 -3.17
C ARG A 69 3.03 -17.49 -2.39
N LEU A 70 4.27 -17.29 -2.01
CA LEU A 70 4.69 -16.18 -1.16
C LEU A 70 5.66 -15.26 -1.90
N ARG A 71 5.75 -14.00 -1.47
CA ARG A 71 6.84 -13.10 -1.84
C ARG A 71 7.75 -12.93 -0.64
N GLY A 72 9.05 -13.18 -0.81
CA GLY A 72 9.95 -13.38 0.33
C GLY A 72 9.84 -14.80 0.89
N TRP A 73 10.77 -15.16 1.77
CA TRP A 73 10.94 -16.53 2.26
C TRP A 73 10.31 -16.70 3.65
N PRO A 74 9.57 -17.78 3.92
CA PRO A 74 9.09 -18.07 5.27
C PRO A 74 10.25 -18.43 6.20
N ASP A 75 10.05 -18.29 7.51
CA ASP A 75 11.08 -18.61 8.51
C ASP A 75 11.21 -20.14 8.73
N GLN A 76 10.13 -20.88 8.47
CA GLN A 76 10.09 -22.35 8.53
C GLN A 76 9.30 -22.94 7.36
N GLY A 77 9.64 -24.18 7.01
CA GLY A 77 9.04 -24.96 5.93
C GLY A 77 9.95 -25.04 4.70
N ASP A 78 9.67 -26.03 3.84
CA ASP A 78 10.38 -26.23 2.60
C ASP A 78 9.74 -25.38 1.51
N TRP A 79 10.56 -24.77 0.65
CA TRP A 79 10.07 -23.96 -0.45
C TRP A 79 10.99 -24.07 -1.65
N ARG A 80 10.43 -23.77 -2.83
CA ARG A 80 11.17 -23.62 -4.08
C ARG A 80 10.98 -22.22 -4.64
N SER A 81 12.05 -21.64 -5.17
CA SER A 81 11.97 -20.36 -5.88
C SER A 81 11.22 -20.51 -7.20
N LEU A 82 10.41 -19.51 -7.53
CA LEU A 82 9.74 -19.37 -8.82
C LEU A 82 10.45 -18.27 -9.66
N PRO A 83 10.38 -18.33 -11.00
CA PRO A 83 11.08 -17.38 -11.89
C PRO A 83 10.73 -15.90 -11.70
N ASN A 84 9.58 -15.59 -11.08
CA ASN A 84 9.10 -14.22 -10.89
C ASN A 84 9.48 -13.63 -9.51
N GLY A 85 10.41 -14.27 -8.78
CA GLY A 85 10.83 -13.84 -7.45
C GLY A 85 9.83 -14.17 -6.34
N MET A 86 8.83 -15.01 -6.63
CA MET A 86 8.01 -15.65 -5.61
C MET A 86 8.65 -16.95 -5.15
N VAL A 87 8.16 -17.51 -4.05
CA VAL A 87 8.44 -18.88 -3.63
C VAL A 87 7.13 -19.67 -3.55
N GLU A 88 7.23 -20.98 -3.73
CA GLU A 88 6.12 -21.90 -3.51
C GLU A 88 6.50 -22.90 -2.41
N THR A 89 5.65 -23.03 -1.39
CA THR A 89 5.91 -23.86 -0.22
C THR A 89 5.59 -25.32 -0.53
N ALA A 90 6.51 -26.24 -0.28
CA ALA A 90 6.34 -27.68 -0.49
C ALA A 90 5.75 -28.40 0.75
N SER A 91 5.89 -27.81 1.92
CA SER A 91 5.33 -28.27 3.19
C SER A 91 4.55 -27.12 3.88
N PRO A 92 3.78 -27.40 4.95
CA PRO A 92 3.23 -26.34 5.79
C PRO A 92 4.34 -25.38 6.23
N TRP A 93 4.04 -24.09 6.25
CA TRP A 93 5.02 -23.04 6.45
C TRP A 93 4.62 -22.12 7.60
N GLN A 94 5.63 -21.46 8.16
CA GLN A 94 5.44 -20.46 9.20
C GLN A 94 6.35 -19.25 8.94
N ALA A 95 5.83 -18.05 9.16
CA ALA A 95 6.61 -16.82 9.16
C ALA A 95 6.11 -15.86 10.24
N GLY A 96 7.00 -15.16 10.96
CA GLY A 96 6.61 -14.03 11.79
C GLY A 96 6.10 -12.88 10.93
N LEU A 97 4.98 -12.26 11.30
CA LEU A 97 4.46 -11.04 10.68
C LEU A 97 5.11 -9.80 11.28
N TRP A 98 5.49 -8.87 10.39
CA TRP A 98 6.14 -7.62 10.71
C TRP A 98 5.32 -6.45 10.11
N PRO A 99 5.33 -5.25 10.72
CA PRO A 99 4.76 -4.04 10.12
C PRO A 99 5.29 -3.83 8.69
N GLY A 100 4.42 -3.75 7.69
CA GLY A 100 4.78 -3.69 6.27
C GLY A 100 4.57 -5.00 5.50
N ASP A 101 4.38 -6.13 6.19
CA ASP A 101 3.98 -7.38 5.55
C ASP A 101 2.53 -7.29 5.04
N VAL A 102 2.26 -7.99 3.94
CA VAL A 102 0.93 -8.03 3.30
C VAL A 102 0.44 -9.46 3.23
N VAL A 103 -0.81 -9.69 3.60
CA VAL A 103 -1.48 -10.99 3.45
C VAL A 103 -2.66 -10.84 2.49
N ALA A 104 -2.69 -11.68 1.45
CA ALA A 104 -3.79 -11.72 0.49
C ALA A 104 -4.58 -13.02 0.66
N LEU A 105 -5.90 -12.88 0.81
CA LEU A 105 -6.84 -13.98 1.04
C LEU A 105 -7.82 -14.03 -0.13
N GLU A 106 -7.59 -14.96 -1.04
CA GLU A 106 -8.52 -15.31 -2.11
C GLU A 106 -9.51 -16.41 -1.65
N PRO A 107 -10.64 -16.62 -2.34
CA PRO A 107 -11.60 -17.67 -1.96
C PRO A 107 -10.93 -19.04 -1.78
N GLY A 108 -11.23 -19.70 -0.66
CA GLY A 108 -10.62 -21.00 -0.30
C GLY A 108 -9.25 -20.91 0.37
N THR A 109 -8.64 -19.72 0.43
CA THR A 109 -7.45 -19.50 1.27
C THR A 109 -7.83 -19.45 2.73
N GLN A 110 -7.02 -20.12 3.55
CA GLN A 110 -7.10 -20.05 4.99
C GLN A 110 -5.69 -20.01 5.57
N LEU A 111 -5.49 -19.10 6.51
CA LEU A 111 -4.28 -18.94 7.28
C LEU A 111 -4.63 -18.86 8.77
N GLU A 112 -3.68 -19.22 9.60
CA GLU A 112 -3.76 -19.07 11.05
C GLU A 112 -2.71 -18.07 11.51
N VAL A 113 -3.12 -17.12 12.34
CA VAL A 113 -2.24 -16.13 12.95
C VAL A 113 -2.35 -16.23 14.47
N GLN A 114 -1.26 -15.98 15.18
CA GLN A 114 -1.26 -15.83 16.64
C GLN A 114 -0.71 -14.45 17.05
N GLY A 115 -0.57 -14.24 18.36
CA GLY A 115 -0.03 -13.00 18.91
C GLY A 115 -1.01 -11.84 18.82
N ARG A 116 -0.49 -10.64 18.61
CA ARG A 116 -1.32 -9.42 18.55
C ARG A 116 -0.87 -8.48 17.45
N GLY A 117 -1.81 -7.67 16.97
CA GLY A 117 -1.47 -6.60 16.06
C GLY A 117 -2.66 -5.89 15.42
N VAL A 118 -2.33 -5.04 14.44
CA VAL A 118 -3.26 -4.15 13.73
C VAL A 118 -2.98 -4.24 12.24
N TYR A 119 -4.03 -4.33 11.43
CA TYR A 119 -3.94 -4.31 9.98
C TYR A 119 -4.97 -3.36 9.36
N PHE A 120 -4.58 -2.71 8.27
CA PHE A 120 -5.51 -2.05 7.37
C PHE A 120 -5.98 -3.06 6.31
N GLU A 121 -7.28 -3.15 6.08
CA GLU A 121 -7.88 -4.13 5.18
C GLU A 121 -8.52 -3.46 3.97
N VAL A 122 -8.24 -4.01 2.80
CA VAL A 122 -8.90 -3.68 1.55
C VAL A 122 -9.54 -4.94 1.01
N THR A 123 -10.86 -4.91 0.86
CA THR A 123 -11.62 -5.96 0.20
C THR A 123 -12.07 -5.47 -1.17
N THR A 124 -11.89 -6.26 -2.22
CA THR A 124 -12.28 -5.90 -3.59
C THR A 124 -12.81 -7.12 -4.34
N GLU A 125 -13.49 -6.92 -5.46
CA GLU A 125 -13.81 -8.03 -6.36
C GLU A 125 -12.54 -8.77 -6.80
N LEU A 126 -12.67 -10.08 -7.02
CA LEU A 126 -11.55 -10.89 -7.50
C LEU A 126 -11.09 -10.40 -8.88
N GLY A 127 -9.84 -9.97 -8.98
CA GLY A 127 -9.21 -9.60 -10.24
C GLY A 127 -8.58 -10.80 -10.95
N GLY A 128 -8.21 -10.62 -12.22
CA GLY A 128 -7.41 -11.61 -12.96
C GLY A 128 -5.92 -11.65 -12.55
N TYR A 129 -5.54 -10.93 -11.51
CA TYR A 129 -4.16 -10.80 -11.02
C TYR A 129 -4.00 -11.58 -9.72
N ALA A 130 -3.43 -12.78 -9.80
CA ALA A 130 -3.14 -13.58 -8.62
C ALA A 130 -2.11 -12.87 -7.73
N ALA A 131 -2.52 -12.50 -6.52
CA ALA A 131 -1.63 -11.93 -5.52
C ALA A 131 -0.85 -13.06 -4.80
N PRO A 132 0.38 -12.81 -4.31
CA PRO A 132 1.00 -13.74 -3.39
C PRO A 132 0.12 -13.84 -2.12
N GLN A 133 -0.04 -15.04 -1.58
CA GLN A 133 -0.82 -15.27 -0.36
C GLN A 133 -0.26 -14.51 0.83
N ALA A 134 1.07 -14.38 0.91
CA ALA A 134 1.73 -13.41 1.76
C ALA A 134 2.95 -12.82 1.08
N ALA A 135 3.25 -11.56 1.38
CA ALA A 135 4.45 -10.87 0.97
C ALA A 135 5.17 -10.33 2.21
N LEU A 136 6.33 -10.92 2.51
CA LEU A 136 7.11 -10.70 3.71
C LEU A 136 8.17 -9.64 3.42
N LEU A 137 7.87 -8.39 3.75
CA LEU A 137 8.61 -7.20 3.34
C LEU A 137 10.09 -7.29 3.72
N ARG A 138 10.40 -7.81 4.90
CA ARG A 138 11.78 -7.96 5.41
C ARG A 138 12.68 -8.80 4.50
N HIS A 139 12.09 -9.67 3.69
CA HIS A 139 12.77 -10.63 2.83
C HIS A 139 12.84 -10.19 1.36
N LEU A 140 12.28 -9.02 1.04
CA LEU A 140 12.28 -8.51 -0.33
C LEU A 140 13.53 -7.66 -0.61
N PRO A 141 14.04 -7.71 -1.85
CA PRO A 141 15.17 -6.88 -2.25
C PRO A 141 14.76 -5.41 -2.44
N ASP A 142 15.68 -4.51 -2.11
CA ASP A 142 15.51 -3.09 -2.39
C ASP A 142 15.63 -2.79 -3.89
N LYS A 143 14.88 -1.80 -4.38
CA LYS A 143 14.88 -1.37 -5.78
C LYS A 143 15.03 0.15 -5.92
N PRO A 144 15.74 0.67 -6.93
CA PRO A 144 15.77 2.11 -7.18
C PRO A 144 14.44 2.65 -7.76
N GLY A 145 14.14 3.94 -7.56
CA GLY A 145 13.06 4.70 -8.24
C GLY A 145 11.84 5.06 -7.37
N GLY A 146 10.74 5.50 -7.99
CA GLY A 146 9.53 5.94 -7.28
C GLY A 146 9.63 7.39 -6.78
N CYS A 147 8.83 7.76 -5.78
CA CYS A 147 8.86 9.12 -5.22
C CYS A 147 10.11 9.39 -4.36
N ALA A 148 10.89 8.36 -3.98
CA ALA A 148 12.19 8.46 -3.34
C ALA A 148 13.29 7.85 -4.24
N SER A 149 13.82 8.65 -5.17
CA SER A 149 14.71 8.15 -6.24
C SER A 149 16.21 8.16 -5.90
N TYR A 150 16.58 8.50 -4.67
CA TYR A 150 17.97 8.56 -4.23
C TYR A 150 18.59 7.16 -4.02
N ALA A 151 19.92 7.08 -4.08
CA ALA A 151 20.66 5.84 -3.86
C ALA A 151 20.52 5.34 -2.42
N GLY A 152 20.26 4.04 -2.24
CA GLY A 152 20.07 3.43 -0.92
C GLY A 152 18.70 3.68 -0.29
N ALA A 153 17.70 4.11 -1.08
CA ALA A 153 16.32 4.15 -0.61
C ALA A 153 15.85 2.73 -0.26
N PHE A 154 15.32 2.56 0.97
CA PHE A 154 14.60 1.34 1.34
C PHE A 154 13.31 1.34 0.53
N ARG A 155 13.30 0.64 -0.61
CA ARG A 155 12.15 0.53 -1.48
C ARG A 155 11.91 -0.91 -1.81
N ARG A 156 10.82 -1.44 -1.28
CA ARG A 156 10.42 -2.82 -1.48
C ARG A 156 8.99 -2.85 -1.99
N GLU A 157 8.70 -3.82 -2.81
CA GLU A 157 7.40 -3.95 -3.43
C GLU A 157 6.84 -5.30 -3.03
N ALA A 158 5.77 -5.35 -2.24
CA ALA A 158 5.20 -6.60 -1.78
C ALA A 158 4.17 -7.13 -2.77
N LEU A 159 3.32 -6.26 -3.33
CA LEU A 159 2.39 -6.62 -4.40
C LEU A 159 2.90 -6.11 -5.76
N PRO A 160 3.49 -6.99 -6.60
CA PRO A 160 4.15 -6.56 -7.83
C PRO A 160 3.23 -5.84 -8.83
N PRO A 161 3.83 -5.13 -9.80
CA PRO A 161 3.12 -4.43 -10.85
C PRO A 161 2.91 -5.33 -12.09
N VAL A 162 3.35 -6.60 -12.08
CA VAL A 162 3.49 -7.38 -13.32
C VAL A 162 2.09 -7.72 -13.84
N ARG A 163 1.72 -7.30 -15.06
CA ARG A 163 2.28 -7.90 -16.27
C ARG A 163 2.32 -7.00 -17.50
N ALA A 164 3.33 -7.35 -18.30
CA ALA A 164 3.48 -7.42 -19.75
C ALA A 164 2.75 -6.37 -20.60
N PRO A 165 3.42 -5.82 -21.62
CA PRO A 165 2.78 -4.89 -22.53
C PRO A 165 1.51 -5.55 -23.10
N LEU A 166 0.39 -4.82 -23.07
CA LEU A 166 -0.50 -4.97 -24.20
C LEU A 166 0.35 -4.50 -25.39
N SER A 167 0.37 -5.28 -26.46
CA SER A 167 0.72 -4.73 -27.77
C SER A 167 -0.06 -3.42 -27.90
N ASP A 168 0.65 -2.30 -27.89
CA ASP A 168 0.07 -0.98 -28.02
C ASP A 168 -0.90 -0.99 -29.22
N GLY A 169 -2.15 -0.57 -29.01
CA GLY A 169 -3.05 -0.26 -30.14
C GLY A 169 -3.99 -1.35 -30.66
N VAL A 170 -4.47 -2.31 -29.86
CA VAL A 170 -5.67 -3.07 -30.27
C VAL A 170 -6.92 -2.23 -29.98
N GLU A 171 -7.43 -1.54 -31.00
CA GLU A 171 -8.74 -0.89 -30.97
C GLU A 171 -9.83 -1.89 -30.52
N GLY A 172 -10.71 -1.45 -29.62
CA GLY A 172 -11.87 -2.24 -29.16
C GLY A 172 -11.66 -3.08 -27.89
N VAL A 173 -10.46 -3.17 -27.34
CA VAL A 173 -10.24 -3.83 -26.03
C VAL A 173 -10.35 -2.78 -24.92
N ALA A 174 -11.36 -2.92 -24.06
CA ALA A 174 -11.50 -2.07 -22.88
C ALA A 174 -10.28 -2.25 -21.95
N ASP A 175 -9.55 -1.16 -21.66
CA ASP A 175 -8.46 -1.19 -20.70
C ASP A 175 -9.02 -1.36 -19.29
N ARG A 176 -9.06 -2.62 -18.84
CA ARG A 176 -9.45 -2.99 -17.47
C ARG A 176 -8.24 -3.14 -16.56
N ARG A 177 -7.03 -2.77 -17.01
CA ARG A 177 -5.80 -2.85 -16.21
C ARG A 177 -5.81 -1.73 -15.19
N GLY A 178 -6.47 -1.97 -14.06
CA GLY A 178 -6.57 -0.98 -13.00
C GLY A 178 -7.75 -1.25 -12.11
N VAL A 179 -8.94 -1.46 -12.68
CA VAL A 179 -10.17 -1.67 -11.90
C VAL A 179 -10.00 -2.88 -10.98
N ASN A 180 -10.21 -2.69 -9.67
CA ASN A 180 -10.10 -3.69 -8.61
C ASN A 180 -8.68 -4.19 -8.32
N ARG A 181 -7.65 -3.49 -8.82
CA ARG A 181 -6.25 -3.80 -8.56
C ARG A 181 -5.77 -3.10 -7.31
N VAL A 182 -5.13 -3.83 -6.41
CA VAL A 182 -4.41 -3.26 -5.27
C VAL A 182 -2.91 -3.40 -5.52
N ASN A 183 -2.18 -2.30 -5.40
CA ASN A 183 -0.71 -2.30 -5.42
C ASN A 183 -0.19 -1.86 -4.06
N GLU A 184 0.97 -2.36 -3.71
CA GLU A 184 1.70 -1.95 -2.53
C GLU A 184 3.18 -1.83 -2.87
N HIS A 185 3.79 -0.76 -2.37
CA HIS A 185 5.21 -0.70 -2.16
C HIS A 185 5.53 0.12 -0.90
N THR A 186 6.61 -0.22 -0.24
CA THR A 186 7.09 0.45 0.96
C THR A 186 8.34 1.24 0.65
N LEU A 187 8.40 2.48 1.13
CA LEU A 187 9.47 3.44 0.86
C LEU A 187 9.94 4.12 2.15
N ASP A 188 11.25 4.34 2.26
CA ASP A 188 11.82 5.37 3.12
C ASP A 188 11.88 6.71 2.36
N MET A 189 11.14 7.73 2.81
CA MET A 189 11.03 9.04 2.17
C MET A 189 11.67 10.10 3.06
N ARG A 190 12.97 10.30 2.91
CA ARG A 190 13.76 11.24 3.72
C ARG A 190 14.01 12.55 2.99
N HIS A 191 13.63 13.67 3.61
CA HIS A 191 13.84 15.01 3.02
C HIS A 191 15.32 15.42 2.93
N ASP A 192 16.17 14.83 3.76
CA ASP A 192 17.61 15.14 3.86
C ASP A 192 18.47 14.34 2.87
N ARG A 193 17.83 13.64 1.92
CA ARG A 193 18.50 12.89 0.85
C ARG A 193 18.44 13.67 -0.46
N LEU A 194 19.37 13.38 -1.36
CA LEU A 194 19.47 14.01 -2.67
C LEU A 194 19.29 12.98 -3.80
N PRO A 195 18.35 13.19 -4.73
CA PRO A 195 17.30 14.22 -4.66
C PRO A 195 16.32 13.97 -3.50
N PRO A 196 15.65 15.01 -2.97
CA PRO A 196 14.60 14.83 -1.99
C PRO A 196 13.41 14.08 -2.62
N PRO A 197 12.46 13.57 -1.80
CA PRO A 197 11.26 12.94 -2.32
C PRO A 197 10.50 13.87 -3.28
N SER A 198 9.95 13.33 -4.36
CA SER A 198 9.26 14.14 -5.36
C SER A 198 7.89 14.60 -4.87
N ARG A 199 7.60 15.90 -5.04
CA ARG A 199 6.25 16.46 -4.89
C ARG A 199 5.41 16.07 -6.10
N HIS A 200 4.31 15.35 -5.90
CA HIS A 200 3.51 14.86 -7.02
C HIS A 200 2.05 14.62 -6.63
N HIS A 201 1.24 14.40 -7.65
CA HIS A 201 -0.12 13.92 -7.50
C HIS A 201 -0.42 12.82 -8.52
N HIS A 202 -1.48 12.06 -8.28
CA HIS A 202 -2.01 11.09 -9.23
C HIS A 202 -3.33 11.58 -9.82
N ALA A 203 -3.65 11.10 -11.01
CA ALA A 203 -4.92 11.35 -11.68
C ALA A 203 -5.88 10.16 -11.46
N PRO A 204 -7.20 10.36 -11.67
CA PRO A 204 -8.13 9.24 -11.82
C PRO A 204 -7.66 8.24 -12.89
N VAL A 205 -7.99 6.96 -12.71
CA VAL A 205 -7.56 5.90 -13.63
C VAL A 205 -8.52 5.78 -14.80
N ALA A 206 -8.01 5.86 -16.02
CA ALA A 206 -8.80 5.63 -17.23
C ALA A 206 -9.18 4.14 -17.36
N VAL A 207 -10.43 3.85 -17.72
CA VAL A 207 -10.97 2.48 -17.85
C VAL A 207 -11.57 2.18 -19.22
N GLY A 208 -11.21 3.00 -20.21
CA GLY A 208 -11.70 2.92 -21.59
C GLY A 208 -13.09 3.55 -21.80
N GLY A 209 -13.43 3.79 -23.06
CA GLY A 209 -14.73 4.38 -23.45
C GLY A 209 -14.95 5.80 -22.89
N GLY A 210 -13.87 6.58 -22.73
CA GLY A 210 -13.92 7.93 -22.16
C GLY A 210 -14.22 8.00 -20.66
N ARG A 211 -14.26 6.86 -19.97
CA ARG A 211 -14.55 6.79 -18.52
C ARG A 211 -13.28 6.72 -17.68
N SER A 212 -13.37 7.23 -16.47
CA SER A 212 -12.37 7.06 -15.43
C SER A 212 -13.01 6.59 -14.12
N VAL A 213 -12.20 6.02 -13.25
CA VAL A 213 -12.55 5.68 -11.86
C VAL A 213 -11.65 6.46 -10.91
N ALA A 214 -12.16 6.73 -9.72
CA ALA A 214 -11.38 7.37 -8.67
C ALA A 214 -10.15 6.54 -8.32
N HIS A 215 -9.09 7.23 -7.88
CA HIS A 215 -7.85 6.67 -7.38
C HIS A 215 -7.55 7.22 -5.99
N SER A 216 -6.84 6.44 -5.19
CA SER A 216 -6.24 6.89 -3.95
C SER A 216 -4.89 6.20 -3.75
N GLU A 217 -3.91 6.97 -3.31
CA GLU A 217 -2.75 6.42 -2.62
C GLU A 217 -2.95 6.56 -1.11
N ILE A 218 -2.76 5.47 -0.38
CA ILE A 218 -2.93 5.40 1.07
C ILE A 218 -1.55 5.12 1.68
N ALA A 219 -1.01 6.08 2.43
CA ALA A 219 0.23 5.89 3.16
C ALA A 219 -0.06 5.35 4.57
N LEU A 220 0.46 4.16 4.85
CA LEU A 220 0.44 3.51 6.14
C LEU A 220 1.82 3.68 6.78
N VAL A 221 1.95 4.58 7.75
CA VAL A 221 3.24 4.95 8.35
C VAL A 221 3.71 3.83 9.28
N LEU A 222 4.92 3.33 9.01
CA LEU A 222 5.52 2.17 9.66
C LEU A 222 6.65 2.60 10.62
N PRO A 223 6.95 1.79 11.66
CA PRO A 223 8.07 2.05 12.55
C PRO A 223 9.42 1.76 11.87
N ARG A 224 10.27 2.78 11.73
CA ARG A 224 11.62 2.70 11.11
C ARG A 224 12.52 1.66 11.77
N ARG A 225 12.49 1.62 13.11
CA ARG A 225 13.33 0.76 13.96
C ARG A 225 13.20 -0.73 13.62
N VAL A 226 12.03 -1.16 13.15
CA VAL A 226 11.77 -2.55 12.77
C VAL A 226 12.67 -2.96 11.60
N TYR A 227 13.05 -2.02 10.74
CA TYR A 227 13.93 -2.28 9.59
C TYR A 227 15.37 -1.82 9.80
N GLY A 228 15.76 -1.51 11.04
CA GLY A 228 17.09 -0.98 11.35
C GLY A 228 17.39 0.37 10.70
N LEU A 229 16.34 1.09 10.27
CA LEU A 229 16.50 2.41 9.67
C LEU A 229 16.73 3.44 10.78
N PRO A 230 17.67 4.40 10.59
CA PRO A 230 17.94 5.43 11.58
C PRO A 230 16.68 6.24 11.90
N GLU A 231 16.48 6.55 13.18
CA GLU A 231 15.46 7.51 13.60
C GLU A 231 15.76 8.89 13.00
N VAL A 232 14.70 9.66 12.78
CA VAL A 232 14.79 11.03 12.28
C VAL A 232 14.80 11.92 13.51
N ALA A 233 15.72 12.88 13.59
CA ALA A 233 15.86 13.73 14.77
C ALA A 233 14.59 14.58 15.00
N GLY A 234 14.04 14.54 16.23
CA GLY A 234 12.86 15.31 16.64
C GLY A 234 11.86 14.48 17.48
N GLU A 235 10.73 15.09 17.86
CA GLU A 235 9.61 14.42 18.56
C GLU A 235 8.59 13.75 17.60
N THR A 236 8.78 13.93 16.29
CA THR A 236 7.92 13.40 15.22
C THR A 236 8.75 12.49 14.29
N GLU A 237 8.19 11.37 13.81
CA GLU A 237 8.86 10.58 12.75
C GLU A 237 9.03 11.41 11.46
N GLY A 238 8.13 12.36 11.23
CA GLY A 238 8.21 13.40 10.20
C GLY A 238 6.86 14.05 9.93
N TRP A 239 6.66 14.54 8.71
CA TRP A 239 5.40 15.15 8.26
C TRP A 239 5.09 14.81 6.80
N VAL A 240 3.84 15.01 6.42
CA VAL A 240 3.39 15.06 5.03
C VAL A 240 2.83 16.43 4.73
N VAL A 241 3.23 17.00 3.61
CA VAL A 241 2.58 18.16 3.00
C VAL A 241 1.57 17.63 2.00
N LEU A 242 0.29 17.89 2.27
CA LEU A 242 -0.82 17.54 1.40
C LEU A 242 -1.19 18.75 0.54
N TYR A 243 -1.22 18.56 -0.77
CA TYR A 243 -1.66 19.57 -1.74
C TYR A 243 -3.14 19.32 -2.05
N THR A 244 -4.02 20.23 -1.66
CA THR A 244 -5.48 19.99 -1.72
C THR A 244 -6.11 20.32 -3.08
N ASP A 245 -5.38 21.04 -3.93
CA ASP A 245 -5.76 21.40 -5.30
C ASP A 245 -4.52 21.66 -6.20
N PRO A 246 -3.61 20.68 -6.37
CA PRO A 246 -2.31 20.90 -7.00
C PRO A 246 -2.37 21.30 -8.48
N GLU A 247 -3.50 21.07 -9.17
CA GLU A 247 -3.65 21.43 -10.59
C GLU A 247 -4.05 22.91 -10.78
N HIS A 248 -4.68 23.55 -9.79
CA HIS A 248 -5.15 24.95 -9.89
C HIS A 248 -4.47 25.90 -8.90
N ASP A 249 -4.16 25.42 -7.69
CA ASP A 249 -3.47 26.17 -6.65
C ASP A 249 -2.44 25.25 -5.94
N PRO A 250 -1.21 25.13 -6.47
CA PRO A 250 -0.16 24.32 -5.86
C PRO A 250 0.30 24.85 -4.50
N SER A 251 -0.10 26.06 -4.10
CA SER A 251 0.21 26.60 -2.77
C SER A 251 -0.80 26.18 -1.69
N ALA A 252 -1.99 25.70 -2.10
CA ALA A 252 -3.02 25.20 -1.21
C ALA A 252 -2.57 23.90 -0.53
N THR A 253 -1.98 24.06 0.65
CA THR A 253 -1.29 22.99 1.37
C THR A 253 -1.76 22.86 2.81
N VAL A 254 -1.73 21.62 3.32
CA VAL A 254 -1.91 21.29 4.72
C VAL A 254 -0.74 20.42 5.14
N GLU A 255 -0.05 20.80 6.22
CA GLU A 255 0.98 19.96 6.82
C GLU A 255 0.39 19.10 7.93
N VAL A 256 0.77 17.83 7.95
CA VAL A 256 0.28 16.85 8.91
C VAL A 256 1.47 16.12 9.51
N ALA A 257 1.61 16.19 10.84
CA ALA A 257 2.60 15.44 11.58
C ALA A 257 2.32 13.93 11.51
N LEU A 258 3.38 13.14 11.34
CA LEU A 258 3.30 11.70 11.18
C LEU A 258 4.03 10.98 12.33
N ARG A 259 3.45 9.85 12.70
CA ARG A 259 4.03 8.85 13.61
C ARG A 259 3.63 7.43 13.16
N PRO A 260 4.29 6.35 13.63
CA PRO A 260 3.97 4.99 13.22
C PRO A 260 2.52 4.68 13.61
N GLY A 261 1.73 4.13 12.68
CA GLY A 261 0.29 3.97 12.84
C GLY A 261 -0.56 5.09 12.24
N SER A 262 0.05 6.14 11.68
CA SER A 262 -0.69 7.14 10.91
C SER A 262 -1.15 6.56 9.56
N ILE A 263 -2.34 6.96 9.12
CA ILE A 263 -2.95 6.59 7.84
C ILE A 263 -3.28 7.89 7.12
N VAL A 264 -2.75 8.08 5.91
CA VAL A 264 -2.99 9.28 5.10
C VAL A 264 -3.50 8.87 3.74
N VAL A 265 -4.62 9.45 3.31
CA VAL A 265 -5.21 9.18 1.99
C VAL A 265 -5.02 10.40 1.09
N THR A 266 -4.40 10.18 -0.07
CA THR A 266 -4.28 11.15 -1.16
C THR A 266 -5.25 10.76 -2.29
N PRO A 267 -6.47 11.34 -2.33
CA PRO A 267 -7.49 10.98 -3.32
C PRO A 267 -7.29 11.68 -4.67
N ALA A 268 -7.84 11.07 -5.72
CA ALA A 268 -7.96 11.62 -7.07
C ALA A 268 -9.27 11.15 -7.71
N ALA A 269 -10.20 12.07 -7.97
CA ALA A 269 -11.50 11.78 -8.59
C ALA A 269 -11.80 12.79 -9.72
N GLY A 270 -12.91 12.58 -10.45
CA GLY A 270 -13.31 13.52 -11.51
C GLY A 270 -13.63 14.94 -11.00
N THR A 271 -13.86 15.11 -9.70
CA THR A 271 -14.15 16.39 -9.05
C THR A 271 -12.91 17.11 -8.51
N GLY A 272 -11.73 16.50 -8.60
CA GLY A 272 -10.48 17.09 -8.13
C GLY A 272 -9.42 16.04 -7.80
N VAL A 273 -8.20 16.50 -7.62
CA VAL A 273 -7.06 15.66 -7.24
C VAL A 273 -6.38 16.24 -6.02
N ALA A 274 -5.77 15.40 -5.22
CA ALA A 274 -4.83 15.79 -4.18
C ALA A 274 -3.43 15.28 -4.52
N GLY A 275 -2.43 16.00 -4.03
CA GLY A 275 -1.03 15.59 -4.11
C GLY A 275 -0.42 15.47 -2.73
N HIS A 276 0.80 14.98 -2.67
CA HIS A 276 1.53 14.90 -1.42
C HIS A 276 3.05 15.08 -1.60
N TYR A 277 3.71 15.35 -0.48
CA TYR A 277 5.15 15.29 -0.31
C TYR A 277 5.44 14.82 1.12
N PHE A 278 6.10 13.67 1.25
CA PHE A 278 6.51 13.13 2.54
C PHE A 278 7.90 13.63 2.91
N ALA A 279 8.00 14.29 4.06
CA ALA A 279 9.25 14.76 4.63
C ALA A 279 9.54 13.95 5.90
N ASN A 280 10.32 12.88 5.71
CA ASN A 280 10.65 11.87 6.72
C ASN A 280 9.48 10.96 7.05
N ALA A 281 9.11 10.09 6.12
CA ALA A 281 8.17 9.02 6.40
C ALA A 281 8.72 7.68 5.91
N PHE A 282 8.66 6.67 6.76
CA PHE A 282 8.78 5.29 6.31
C PHE A 282 7.38 4.72 6.22
N ALA A 283 6.89 4.47 5.01
CA ALA A 283 5.49 4.15 4.80
C ALA A 283 5.30 3.08 3.73
N MET A 284 4.31 2.24 3.97
CA MET A 284 3.72 1.37 2.98
C MET A 284 2.66 2.17 2.21
N LEU A 285 2.87 2.35 0.90
CA LEU A 285 1.97 3.06 0.01
C LEU A 285 1.07 2.05 -0.70
N VAL A 286 -0.23 2.10 -0.40
CA VAL A 286 -1.27 1.25 -0.97
C VAL A 286 -2.06 2.04 -2.00
N ALA A 287 -1.98 1.65 -3.27
CA ALA A 287 -2.71 2.32 -4.36
C ALA A 287 -3.93 1.54 -4.81
N ILE A 288 -5.05 2.25 -4.95
CA ILE A 288 -6.36 1.71 -5.33
C ILE A 288 -7.06 2.67 -6.29
N PRO A 289 -7.47 2.23 -7.49
CA PRO A 289 -6.86 1.12 -8.19
C PRO A 289 -5.37 1.39 -8.37
N GLY A 290 -4.54 0.33 -8.36
CA GLY A 290 -3.06 0.41 -8.32
C GLY A 290 -2.42 1.38 -9.31
N PHE A 291 -1.12 1.68 -9.18
CA PHE A 291 -0.36 2.72 -9.94
C PHE A 291 -0.29 2.52 -11.47
N VAL A 292 -1.43 2.59 -12.14
CA VAL A 292 -1.55 2.74 -13.59
C VAL A 292 -1.80 4.20 -13.95
N ALA A 293 -2.20 5.04 -12.98
CA ALA A 293 -2.20 6.49 -13.12
C ALA A 293 -0.76 7.02 -12.96
N PRO A 294 -0.20 7.69 -13.99
CA PRO A 294 1.13 8.26 -13.90
C PRO A 294 1.17 9.36 -12.83
N ALA A 295 2.25 9.37 -12.04
CA ALA A 295 2.56 10.48 -11.16
C ALA A 295 2.84 11.73 -12.00
N ARG A 296 2.21 12.85 -11.63
CA ARG A 296 2.42 14.15 -12.24
C ARG A 296 3.19 15.04 -11.26
N PRO A 297 4.37 15.55 -11.64
CA PRO A 297 5.12 16.47 -10.80
C PRO A 297 4.29 17.73 -10.49
N ILE A 298 4.33 18.19 -9.24
CA ILE A 298 3.79 19.50 -8.88
C ILE A 298 4.91 20.51 -9.15
N GLN A 299 4.77 21.26 -10.24
CA GLN A 299 5.68 22.35 -10.60
C GLN A 299 5.28 23.63 -9.83
N ASP A 300 6.21 24.58 -9.67
CA ASP A 300 5.96 25.93 -9.17
C ASP A 300 5.63 26.14 -7.68
N ILE A 301 6.50 25.63 -6.80
CA ILE A 301 6.60 26.20 -5.45
C ILE A 301 8.04 26.59 -5.23
N ALA A 302 8.33 27.89 -5.40
CA ALA A 302 9.60 28.47 -4.97
C ALA A 302 9.91 27.95 -3.56
N GLU A 303 11.05 27.31 -3.39
CA GLU A 303 11.50 26.78 -2.10
C GLU A 303 11.41 27.92 -1.08
N ARG A 304 10.53 27.77 -0.08
CA ARG A 304 10.43 28.68 1.06
C ARG A 304 11.46 28.30 2.11
#